data_AF-A0A7K1LU16-F1
#
_entry.id   AF-A0A7K1LU16-F1
#
_cell.length_a   1.000
_cell.length_b   1.000
_cell.length_c   1.000
_cell.angle_alpha   90.00
_cell.angle_beta   90.00
_cell.angle_gamma   90.00
#
_symmetry.space_group_name_H-M   'P 1'
#
loop_
_entity.id
_entity.type
_entity.pdbx_description
1 polymer ?
#
loop_
_entity_poly.entity_id
_entity_poly.type
_entity_poly.pdbx_seq_one_letter_code
_entity_poly.pdbx_strand_id
1 'polypeptide(L)'
;MAVPADASPLRKLALFVGPGLLVSVGYMDPGNWATAIEAGSRFGYALLFVVVLASFSGMLLQSLCSRLGIATGRDLAQLSRERYRPGVARGQWLLAELSIVATDLAEVLGAALAFHLLLGVSITTGVVLTAFDTLIVLAL
;
A
#
# COMPACT_ATOMS: atom_id res chain seq x y z
N MET A 1 -23.39 8.92 0.58
CA MET A 1 -23.66 9.25 -0.83
C MET A 1 -24.51 8.12 -1.40
N ALA A 2 -25.80 8.36 -1.63
CA ALA A 2 -26.69 7.32 -2.15
C ALA A 2 -26.42 7.12 -3.65
N VAL A 3 -25.98 5.93 -4.04
CA VAL A 3 -25.76 5.61 -5.46
C VAL A 3 -27.12 5.43 -6.13
N PRO A 4 -27.43 6.16 -7.22
CA PRO A 4 -28.68 6.00 -7.92
C PRO A 4 -28.85 4.55 -8.40
N ALA A 5 -29.99 3.92 -8.07
CA ALA A 5 -30.23 2.51 -8.38
C ALA A 5 -30.21 2.23 -9.89
N ASP A 6 -30.60 3.23 -10.68
CA ASP A 6 -30.68 3.31 -12.13
C ASP A 6 -29.36 3.71 -12.82
N ALA A 7 -28.28 3.98 -12.06
CA ALA A 7 -26.99 4.32 -12.65
C ALA A 7 -26.39 3.15 -13.45
N SER A 8 -25.77 3.46 -14.58
CA SER A 8 -25.05 2.49 -15.41
C SER A 8 -23.90 1.83 -14.63
N PRO A 9 -23.52 0.58 -14.97
CA PRO A 9 -22.41 -0.12 -14.30
C PRO A 9 -21.10 0.68 -14.28
N LEU A 10 -20.81 1.42 -15.35
CA LEU A 10 -19.63 2.29 -15.43
C LEU A 10 -19.69 3.48 -14.46
N ARG A 11 -20.87 4.09 -14.27
CA ARG A 11 -21.06 5.18 -13.32
C ARG A 11 -20.96 4.68 -11.87
N LYS A 12 -21.47 3.47 -11.60
CA LYS A 12 -21.31 2.81 -10.29
C LYS A 12 -19.83 2.49 -10.02
N LEU A 13 -19.11 1.96 -11.02
CA LEU A 13 -17.68 1.70 -10.91
C LEU A 13 -16.89 2.98 -10.61
N ALA A 14 -17.13 4.06 -11.35
CA ALA A 14 -16.44 5.34 -11.16
C ALA A 14 -16.61 5.91 -9.73
N LEU A 15 -17.77 5.69 -9.10
CA LEU A 15 -18.02 6.13 -7.72
C LEU A 15 -17.28 5.29 -6.66
N PHE A 16 -16.94 4.03 -6.96
CA PHE A 16 -16.33 3.09 -6.00
C PHE A 16 -14.89 2.70 -6.34
N VAL A 17 -14.28 3.30 -7.36
CA VAL A 17 -12.90 2.98 -7.76
C VAL A 17 -11.86 3.48 -6.75
N GLY A 18 -12.18 4.54 -6.00
CA GLY A 18 -11.26 5.24 -5.10
C GLY A 18 -10.55 4.32 -4.09
N PRO A 19 -11.27 3.53 -3.27
CA PRO A 19 -10.64 2.63 -2.30
C PRO A 19 -9.69 1.61 -2.95
N GLY A 20 -10.05 1.07 -4.12
CA GLY A 20 -9.18 0.13 -4.85
C GLY A 20 -7.89 0.79 -5.33
N LEU A 21 -7.98 2.02 -5.83
CA LEU A 21 -6.80 2.78 -6.26
C LEU A 21 -5.87 3.10 -5.10
N LEU A 22 -6.41 3.56 -3.97
CA LEU A 22 -5.63 3.86 -2.76
C LEU A 22 -4.81 2.63 -2.30
N VAL A 23 -5.42 1.45 -2.30
CA VAL A 23 -4.70 0.21 -1.96
C VAL A 23 -3.65 -0.13 -3.02
N SER A 24 -3.98 0.01 -4.30
CA SER A 24 -3.07 -0.37 -5.39
C SER A 24 -1.79 0.46 -5.44
N VAL A 25 -1.85 1.74 -5.05
CA VAL A 25 -0.67 2.61 -4.98
C VAL A 25 0.36 2.08 -3.98
N GLY A 26 -0.08 1.52 -2.85
CA GLY A 26 0.81 0.92 -1.87
C GLY A 26 1.57 -0.33 -2.35
N TYR A 27 1.15 -0.96 -3.46
CA TYR A 27 1.88 -2.06 -4.09
C TYR A 27 2.94 -1.59 -5.11
N MET A 28 2.98 -0.28 -5.39
CA MET A 28 3.85 0.36 -6.36
C MET A 28 4.95 1.20 -5.68
N ASP A 29 5.33 0.83 -4.46
CA ASP A 29 6.30 1.54 -3.64
C ASP A 29 7.76 1.34 -4.15
N PRO A 30 8.67 2.26 -3.81
CA PRO A 30 10.08 2.16 -4.22
C PRO A 30 10.81 0.91 -3.70
N GLY A 31 10.35 0.32 -2.58
CA GLY A 31 10.94 -0.88 -2.02
C GLY A 31 10.80 -2.08 -2.96
N ASN A 32 9.62 -2.24 -3.57
CA ASN A 32 9.39 -3.27 -4.58
C ASN A 32 10.26 -3.05 -5.83
N TRP A 33 10.43 -1.80 -6.28
CA TRP A 33 11.19 -1.48 -7.49
C TRP A 33 12.65 -1.89 -7.40
N ALA A 34 13.31 -1.64 -6.26
CA ALA A 34 14.71 -2.02 -6.06
C ALA A 34 14.93 -3.53 -6.27
N THR A 35 14.08 -4.35 -5.67
CA THR A 35 14.16 -5.82 -5.82
C THR A 35 13.82 -6.29 -7.22
N ALA A 36 12.82 -5.67 -7.88
CA ALA A 36 12.43 -6.01 -9.24
C ALA A 36 13.51 -5.65 -10.27
N ILE A 37 14.17 -4.50 -10.11
CA ILE A 37 15.28 -4.06 -10.96
C ILE A 37 16.49 -4.97 -10.75
N GLU A 38 16.85 -5.28 -9.50
CA GLU A 38 17.96 -6.20 -9.22
C GLU A 38 17.68 -7.59 -9.82
N ALA A 39 16.49 -8.14 -9.58
CA ALA A 39 16.06 -9.42 -10.10
C ALA A 39 16.08 -9.44 -11.64
N GLY A 40 15.59 -8.39 -12.31
CA GLY A 40 15.64 -8.25 -13.76
C GLY A 40 17.06 -8.17 -14.31
N SER A 41 17.97 -7.47 -13.61
CA SER A 41 19.38 -7.36 -14.00
C SER A 41 20.12 -8.70 -13.91
N ARG A 42 19.76 -9.57 -12.95
CA ARG A 42 20.44 -10.84 -12.68
C ARG A 42 19.82 -12.03 -13.42
N PHE A 43 18.50 -12.05 -13.56
CA PHE A 43 17.73 -13.19 -14.08
C PHE A 43 16.97 -12.87 -15.38
N GLY A 44 17.10 -11.65 -15.91
CA GLY A 44 16.34 -11.23 -17.09
C GLY A 44 14.84 -11.36 -16.85
N TYR A 45 14.14 -11.97 -17.82
CA TYR A 45 12.68 -12.13 -17.77
C TYR A 45 12.20 -13.37 -17.02
N ALA A 46 13.10 -14.20 -16.47
CA ALA A 46 12.74 -15.47 -15.86
C ALA A 46 11.78 -15.34 -14.66
N LEU A 47 11.80 -14.20 -13.97
CA LEU A 47 11.00 -13.97 -12.76
C LEU A 47 9.67 -13.23 -13.04
N LEU A 48 9.36 -12.87 -14.29
CA LEU A 48 8.10 -12.19 -14.62
C LEU A 48 6.86 -13.00 -14.21
N PHE A 49 6.90 -14.32 -14.37
CA PHE A 49 5.76 -15.16 -13.96
C PHE A 49 5.52 -15.11 -12.45
N VAL A 50 6.58 -14.95 -11.64
CA VAL A 50 6.49 -14.83 -10.18
C VAL A 50 5.79 -13.52 -9.81
N VAL A 51 6.09 -12.41 -10.51
CA VAL A 51 5.42 -11.12 -10.32
C VAL A 51 3.92 -11.22 -10.62
N VAL A 52 3.55 -11.95 -11.67
CA VAL A 52 2.14 -12.20 -12.02
C VAL A 52 1.45 -13.01 -10.92
N LEU A 53 2.07 -14.09 -10.43
CA LEU A 53 1.52 -14.90 -9.34
C LEU A 53 1.38 -14.11 -8.02
N ALA A 54 2.36 -13.25 -7.70
CA ALA A 54 2.31 -12.37 -6.55
C ALA A 54 1.14 -11.38 -6.66
N SER A 55 0.95 -10.79 -7.85
CA SER A 55 -0.17 -9.88 -8.14
C SER A 55 -1.52 -10.57 -7.97
N PHE A 56 -1.68 -11.80 -8.48
CA PHE A 56 -2.91 -12.59 -8.28
C PHE A 56 -3.18 -12.90 -6.81
N SER A 57 -2.12 -13.23 -6.05
CA SER A 57 -2.24 -13.50 -4.62
C SER A 57 -2.69 -12.24 -3.86
N GLY A 58 -2.12 -11.08 -4.18
CA GLY A 58 -2.54 -9.79 -3.62
C GLY A 58 -3.99 -9.45 -3.94
N MET A 59 -4.42 -9.63 -5.20
CA MET A 59 -5.81 -9.40 -5.61
C MET A 59 -6.79 -10.32 -4.86
N LEU A 60 -6.44 -11.59 -4.67
CA LEU A 60 -7.26 -12.55 -3.92
C LEU A 60 -7.43 -12.11 -2.46
N LEU A 61 -6.33 -11.80 -1.77
CA LEU A 61 -6.37 -11.38 -0.37
C LEU A 61 -7.13 -10.06 -0.20
N GLN A 62 -6.89 -9.08 -1.08
CA GLN A 62 -7.58 -7.80 -1.03
C GLN A 62 -9.07 -7.93 -1.32
N SER A 63 -9.47 -8.85 -2.21
CA SER A 63 -10.88 -9.16 -2.46
C SER A 63 -11.56 -9.71 -1.19
N LEU A 64 -10.88 -10.58 -0.44
CA LEU A 64 -11.40 -11.10 0.83
C LEU A 64 -11.54 -9.99 1.89
N CYS A 65 -10.52 -9.13 2.04
CA CYS A 65 -10.57 -7.99 2.96
C CYS A 65 -11.71 -7.03 2.62
N SER A 66 -11.88 -6.69 1.33
CA SER A 66 -12.96 -5.83 0.87
C SER A 66 -14.33 -6.47 1.10
N ARG A 67 -14.50 -7.77 0.83
CA ARG A 67 -15.74 -8.50 1.10
C ARG A 67 -16.07 -8.54 2.59
N LEU A 68 -15.07 -8.72 3.45
CA LEU A 68 -15.23 -8.69 4.90
C LEU A 68 -15.72 -7.31 5.37
N GLY A 69 -15.07 -6.24 4.90
CA GLY A 69 -15.44 -4.86 5.24
C GLY A 69 -16.85 -4.49 4.77
N ILE A 70 -17.21 -4.88 3.55
CA ILE A 70 -18.55 -4.64 2.99
C ILE A 70 -19.63 -5.43 3.74
N ALA A 71 -19.37 -6.70 4.06
CA ALA A 71 -20.38 -7.58 4.69
C ALA A 71 -20.60 -7.28 6.17
N THR A 72 -19.55 -6.87 6.89
CA THR A 72 -19.61 -6.66 8.35
C THR A 72 -19.70 -5.18 8.75
N GLY A 73 -19.36 -4.26 7.84
CA GLY A 73 -19.23 -2.83 8.16
C GLY A 73 -18.04 -2.51 9.07
N ARG A 74 -17.09 -3.45 9.22
CA ARG A 74 -15.99 -3.40 10.20
C ARG A 74 -14.67 -3.75 9.55
N ASP A 75 -13.58 -3.18 10.06
CA ASP A 75 -12.24 -3.51 9.57
C ASP A 75 -11.72 -4.84 10.13
N LEU A 76 -10.68 -5.37 9.50
CA LEU A 76 -10.08 -6.64 9.89
C LEU A 76 -9.48 -6.59 11.31
N ALA A 77 -8.93 -5.44 11.74
CA ALA A 77 -8.29 -5.30 13.04
C ALA A 77 -9.32 -5.38 14.17
N GLN A 78 -10.49 -4.76 14.00
CA GLN A 78 -11.63 -4.84 14.90
C GLN A 78 -12.10 -6.30 15.08
N LEU A 79 -12.29 -7.01 13.97
CA LEU A 79 -12.73 -8.41 13.99
C LEU A 79 -11.67 -9.34 14.59
N SER A 80 -10.39 -9.07 14.33
CA SER A 80 -9.27 -9.81 14.91
C SER A 80 -9.21 -9.61 16.43
N ARG A 81 -9.37 -8.37 16.90
CA ARG A 81 -9.37 -8.04 18.33
C ARG A 81 -10.49 -8.71 19.11
N GLU A 82 -11.66 -8.90 18.49
CA GLU A 82 -12.77 -9.60 19.13
C GLU A 82 -12.64 -11.12 19.11
N ARG A 83 -12.04 -11.68 18.06
CA ARG A 83 -11.96 -13.13 17.88
C ARG A 83 -10.79 -13.76 18.63
N TYR A 84 -9.67 -13.05 18.74
CA TYR A 84 -8.44 -13.59 19.32
C TYR A 84 -8.24 -13.19 20.78
N ARG A 85 -7.42 -13.97 21.50
CA ARG A 85 -7.02 -13.65 22.87
C ARG A 85 -6.25 -12.32 22.90
N PRO A 86 -6.33 -11.53 23.99
CA PRO A 86 -5.70 -10.20 24.06
C PRO A 86 -4.20 -10.16 23.77
N GLY A 87 -3.46 -11.23 24.08
CA GLY A 87 -2.04 -11.33 23.75
C GLY A 87 -1.76 -11.47 22.25
N VAL A 88 -2.57 -12.27 21.54
CA VAL A 88 -2.44 -12.46 20.08
C VAL A 88 -2.85 -11.18 19.36
N ALA A 89 -3.94 -10.54 19.77
CA ALA A 89 -4.38 -9.27 19.20
C ALA A 89 -3.33 -8.16 19.35
N ARG A 90 -2.67 -8.09 20.51
CA ARG A 90 -1.53 -7.17 20.72
C ARG A 90 -0.33 -7.51 19.85
N GLY A 91 -0.02 -8.79 19.67
CA GLY A 91 1.05 -9.23 18.76
C GLY A 91 0.76 -8.84 17.31
N GLN A 92 -0.47 -9.03 16.83
CA GLN A 92 -0.89 -8.60 15.50
C GLN A 92 -0.80 -7.08 15.32
N TRP A 93 -1.20 -6.31 16.33
CA TRP A 93 -1.06 -4.86 16.32
C TRP A 93 0.42 -4.43 16.20
N LEU A 94 1.31 -5.01 17.01
CA LEU A 94 2.74 -4.73 16.93
C LEU A 94 3.34 -5.07 15.57
N LEU A 95 2.94 -6.20 14.97
CA LEU A 95 3.40 -6.58 13.63
C LEU A 95 2.88 -5.63 12.56
N ALA A 96 1.62 -5.18 12.66
CA ALA A 96 1.07 -4.18 11.74
C ALA A 96 1.80 -2.84 11.85
N GLU A 97 2.09 -2.38 13.06
CA GLU A 97 2.85 -1.15 13.32
C GLU A 97 4.28 -1.25 12.77
N LEU A 98 4.96 -2.38 12.99
CA LEU A 98 6.29 -2.59 12.44
C LEU A 98 6.28 -2.63 10.91
N SER A 99 5.23 -3.21 10.32
CA SER A 99 5.08 -3.33 8.87
C SER A 99 4.88 -1.96 8.23
N ILE A 100 4.01 -1.11 8.79
CA ILE A 100 3.76 0.22 8.22
C ILE A 100 4.97 1.15 8.37
N VAL A 101 5.70 1.06 9.49
CA VAL A 101 6.98 1.79 9.67
C VAL A 101 8.03 1.33 8.65
N ALA A 102 8.10 0.03 8.35
CA ALA A 102 9.02 -0.47 7.33
C ALA A 102 8.65 0.01 5.91
N THR A 103 7.35 0.07 5.59
CA THR A 103 6.86 0.63 4.32
C THR A 103 7.20 2.13 4.20
N ASP A 104 6.91 2.92 5.24
CA ASP A 104 7.21 4.35 5.27
C ASP A 104 8.72 4.64 5.09
N LEU A 105 9.57 3.84 5.74
CA LEU A 105 11.03 3.94 5.56
C LEU A 105 11.45 3.74 4.10
N ALA A 106 10.85 2.78 3.39
CA ALA A 106 11.14 2.54 1.98
C ALA A 106 10.69 3.71 1.09
N GLU A 107 9.53 4.30 1.38
CA GLU A 107 9.01 5.47 0.67
C GLU A 107 9.89 6.70 0.87
N VAL A 108 10.25 7.01 2.12
CA VAL A 108 11.12 8.15 2.47
C VAL A 108 12.49 8.04 1.80
N LEU A 109 13.11 6.86 1.83
CA LEU A 109 14.41 6.63 1.20
C LEU A 109 14.32 6.69 -0.34
N GLY A 110 13.27 6.11 -0.92
CA GLY A 110 13.02 6.16 -2.36
C GLY A 110 12.82 7.59 -2.86
N ALA A 111 12.02 8.38 -2.16
CA ALA A 111 11.76 9.77 -2.50
C ALA A 111 13.01 10.66 -2.28
N ALA A 112 13.77 10.45 -1.20
CA ALA A 112 15.03 11.15 -0.98
C ALA A 112 16.06 10.85 -2.08
N LEU A 113 16.14 9.59 -2.54
CA LEU A 113 16.97 9.20 -3.68
C LEU A 113 16.49 9.86 -4.98
N ALA A 114 15.17 9.92 -5.20
CA ALA A 114 14.61 10.60 -6.36
C ALA A 114 14.98 12.10 -6.37
N PHE A 115 14.89 12.80 -5.24
CA PHE A 115 15.35 14.19 -5.12
C PHE A 115 16.85 14.34 -5.36
N HIS A 116 17.66 13.40 -4.86
CA HIS A 116 19.10 13.39 -5.12
C HIS A 116 19.40 13.26 -6.62
N LEU A 117 18.71 12.37 -7.34
CA LEU A 117 18.91 12.14 -8.77
C LEU A 117 18.36 13.28 -9.65
N LEU A 118 17.21 13.86 -9.28
CA LEU A 118 16.54 14.89 -10.09
C LEU A 118 17.09 16.31 -9.85
N LEU A 119 17.39 16.65 -8.60
CA LEU A 119 17.78 18.01 -8.18
C LEU A 119 19.26 18.11 -7.80
N GLY A 120 19.98 16.99 -7.70
CA GLY A 120 21.40 16.97 -7.30
C GLY A 120 21.65 17.32 -5.83
N VAL A 121 20.60 17.41 -5.01
CA VAL A 121 20.70 17.75 -3.57
C VAL A 121 21.21 16.56 -2.76
N SER A 122 21.83 16.79 -1.61
CA SER A 122 22.26 15.67 -0.75
C SER A 122 21.08 14.83 -0.25
N ILE A 123 21.30 13.53 0.02
CA ILE A 123 20.24 12.64 0.53
C ILE A 123 19.65 13.15 1.84
N THR A 124 20.47 13.74 2.72
CA THR A 124 19.97 14.33 3.96
C THR A 124 19.01 15.49 3.70
N THR A 125 19.29 16.34 2.70
CA THR A 125 18.35 17.37 2.24
C THR A 125 17.08 16.74 1.66
N GLY A 126 17.21 15.68 0.85
CA GLY A 126 16.08 14.93 0.31
C GLY A 126 15.14 14.36 1.38
N VAL A 127 15.70 13.77 2.45
CA VAL A 127 14.92 13.24 3.59
C VAL A 127 14.21 14.36 4.35
N VAL A 128 14.85 15.52 4.51
CA VAL A 128 14.20 16.66 5.17
C VAL A 128 13.02 17.15 4.32
N LEU A 129 13.17 17.20 2.99
CA LEU A 129 12.09 17.60 2.08
C LEU A 129 10.90 16.64 2.11
N THR A 130 11.14 15.32 2.16
CA THR A 130 10.05 14.34 2.27
C THR A 130 9.32 14.43 3.60
N ALA A 131 10.02 14.75 4.69
CA ALA A 131 9.37 15.01 5.98
C ALA A 131 8.45 16.24 5.96
N PHE A 132 8.76 17.27 5.15
CA PHE A 132 7.84 18.40 4.97
C PHE A 132 6.61 18.04 4.13
N ASP A 133 6.76 17.20 3.10
CA ASP A 133 5.63 16.73 2.28
C ASP A 133 4.61 15.95 3.11
N THR A 134 5.06 14.99 3.93
CA THR A 134 4.17 14.21 4.81
C THR A 134 3.42 15.09 5.81
N LEU A 135 4.06 16.15 6.34
CA LEU A 135 3.41 17.13 7.20
C LEU A 135 2.36 17.98 6.47
N ILE A 136 2.59 18.31 5.20
CA ILE A 136 1.62 19.05 4.38
C ILE A 136 0.39 18.18 4.11
N VAL A 137 0.58 16.89 3.77
CA VAL A 137 -0.51 15.94 3.56
C VAL A 137 -1.30 15.71 4.85
N LEU A 138 -0.64 15.64 6.01
CA LEU A 138 -1.30 15.50 7.31
C LEU A 138 -2.09 16.75 7.73
N ALA A 139 -1.69 17.93 7.25
CA ALA A 139 -2.32 19.21 7.57
C ALA A 139 -3.52 19.56 6.67
N LEU A 140 -3.68 18.87 5.53
CA LEU A 140 -4.80 18.99 4.58
C LEU A 140 -6.02 18.15 5.02
#